data_AF-A0A364Y6M9-F1
#
_entry.id   AF-A0A364Y6M9-F1
#
_cell.length_a   1.000
_cell.length_b   1.000
_cell.length_c   1.000
_cell.angle_alpha   90.00
_cell.angle_beta   90.00
_cell.angle_gamma   90.00
#
_symmetry.space_group_name_H-M   'P 1'
#
loop_
_entity.id
_entity.type
_entity.pdbx_description
1 polymer ?
#
loop_
_entity_poly.entity_id
_entity_poly.type
_entity_poly.pdbx_seq_one_letter_code
_entity_poly.pdbx_strand_id
1 'polypeptide(L)'
;MLAIEIYRVYYIMPFTGSQDSDTLEIAYFIHQNIFYLRTVGIALILFPAWYYYSLGTVVSKVLISAAIVVVLVVAYFLNFKKVADRMFLQPTQKIFAAMDRNQISRDNLVLGVHINGESRAYPIELIGYHRQVRDSLGGQAIMVTYCTACRAGRVYSPEVDGVHENFRLVGMDHFNTMFEDGSTGSWWRQATGEAVIGSQKGKVLKEIPSAQMTLHAWFEKYPNTTVMQPDSTFTEQYALMKNYDEGKSQNYLTRRDSLSWKDKSWVVGVTVANHSRAYDWVELTRQRVINDTLRGLPIVVAIANDSASFYVWQRDTLNFSFDPIAKRLVDQSNSEWSWSGQCIKGPLQGKTLKSLQSYQEFWHSWKTFHPATTKHNSPN
;
A
#
# COMPACT_ATOMS: atom_id res chain seq x y z
N MET A 1 3.00 -21.94 -26.17
CA MET A 1 1.77 -21.28 -25.68
C MET A 1 1.69 -21.26 -24.15
N LEU A 2 1.67 -22.40 -23.46
CA LEU A 2 1.51 -22.45 -21.98
C LEU A 2 2.56 -21.63 -21.22
N ALA A 3 3.83 -21.68 -21.63
CA ALA A 3 4.91 -20.93 -21.00
C ALA A 3 4.66 -19.41 -21.01
N ILE A 4 4.10 -18.86 -22.10
CA ILE A 4 3.78 -17.43 -22.21
C ILE A 4 2.69 -17.04 -21.21
N GLU A 5 1.65 -17.86 -21.07
CA GLU A 5 0.59 -17.63 -20.07
C GLU A 5 1.15 -17.69 -18.64
N ILE A 6 2.03 -18.65 -18.37
CA ILE A 6 2.69 -18.79 -17.06
C ILE A 6 3.53 -17.55 -16.78
N TYR A 7 4.40 -17.14 -17.72
CA TYR A 7 5.30 -16.00 -17.53
C TYR A 7 4.54 -14.68 -17.38
N ARG A 8 3.42 -14.50 -18.11
CA ARG A 8 2.56 -13.33 -17.96
C ARG A 8 2.08 -13.13 -16.52
N VAL A 9 1.78 -14.21 -15.81
CA VAL A 9 1.32 -14.16 -14.42
C VAL A 9 2.50 -14.21 -13.44
N TYR A 10 3.52 -15.02 -13.73
CA TYR A 10 4.66 -15.24 -12.84
C TYR A 10 5.39 -13.95 -12.49
N TYR A 11 5.70 -13.10 -13.49
CA TYR A 11 6.50 -11.90 -13.27
C TYR A 11 5.77 -10.78 -12.51
N ILE A 12 4.44 -10.79 -12.48
CA ILE A 12 3.63 -9.73 -11.85
C ILE A 12 2.87 -10.22 -10.61
N MET A 13 3.17 -11.42 -10.13
CA MET A 13 2.58 -12.00 -8.93
C MET A 13 3.69 -12.45 -7.99
N PRO A 14 3.45 -12.46 -6.66
CA PRO A 14 4.50 -12.70 -5.67
C PRO A 14 4.82 -14.19 -5.50
N PHE A 15 5.28 -14.82 -6.58
CA PHE A 15 5.86 -16.16 -6.55
C PHE A 15 7.34 -16.09 -6.16
N THR A 16 7.88 -17.20 -5.68
CA THR A 16 9.29 -17.30 -5.33
C THR A 16 10.18 -16.86 -6.50
N GLY A 17 11.06 -15.88 -6.28
CA GLY A 17 12.02 -15.35 -7.24
C GLY A 17 11.48 -14.31 -8.22
N SER A 18 10.15 -14.18 -8.39
CA SER A 18 9.59 -13.27 -9.41
C SER A 18 9.68 -11.79 -9.03
N GLN A 19 9.82 -11.49 -7.74
CA GLN A 19 9.83 -10.13 -7.19
C GLN A 19 11.23 -9.66 -6.78
N ASP A 20 12.25 -10.48 -7.03
CA ASP A 20 13.64 -10.21 -6.66
C ASP A 20 14.49 -9.73 -7.86
N SER A 21 13.89 -9.65 -9.05
CA SER A 21 14.59 -9.35 -10.31
C SER A 21 13.82 -8.35 -11.18
N ASP A 22 14.55 -7.54 -11.93
CA ASP A 22 14.01 -6.54 -12.86
C ASP A 22 13.38 -7.19 -14.10
N THR A 23 12.18 -7.74 -13.94
CA THR A 23 11.44 -8.46 -14.99
C THR A 23 10.28 -7.65 -15.56
N LEU A 24 10.13 -6.39 -15.13
CA LEU A 24 9.02 -5.50 -15.47
C LEU A 24 8.87 -5.29 -16.97
N GLU A 25 9.98 -5.10 -17.70
CA GLU A 25 9.95 -4.89 -19.16
C GLU A 25 9.43 -6.12 -19.91
N ILE A 26 9.90 -7.31 -19.51
CA ILE A 26 9.47 -8.58 -20.08
C ILE A 26 7.98 -8.80 -19.77
N ALA A 27 7.58 -8.57 -18.53
CA ALA A 27 6.19 -8.69 -18.09
C ALA A 27 5.26 -7.77 -18.89
N TYR A 28 5.65 -6.50 -19.05
CA TYR A 28 4.90 -5.52 -19.81
C TYR A 28 4.80 -5.88 -21.29
N PHE A 29 5.91 -6.32 -21.90
CA PHE A 29 5.93 -6.77 -23.28
C PHE A 29 4.96 -7.94 -23.50
N ILE A 30 5.00 -8.96 -22.63
CA ILE A 30 4.08 -10.11 -22.71
C ILE A 30 2.64 -9.63 -22.53
N HIS A 31 2.39 -8.71 -21.59
CA HIS A 31 1.06 -8.19 -21.32
C HIS A 31 0.46 -7.48 -22.54
N GLN A 32 1.19 -6.53 -23.13
CA GLN A 32 0.73 -5.74 -24.27
C GLN A 32 0.55 -6.58 -25.54
N ASN A 33 1.38 -7.61 -25.72
CA ASN A 33 1.39 -8.43 -26.93
C ASN A 33 0.65 -9.77 -26.77
N ILE A 34 -0.09 -9.98 -25.67
CA ILE A 34 -0.63 -11.30 -25.33
C ILE A 34 -1.54 -11.87 -26.42
N PHE A 35 -2.32 -11.03 -27.11
CA PHE A 35 -3.19 -11.49 -28.20
C PHE A 35 -2.38 -11.98 -29.41
N TYR A 36 -1.35 -11.26 -29.82
CA TYR A 36 -0.47 -11.68 -30.92
C TYR A 36 0.28 -12.96 -30.56
N LEU A 37 0.85 -13.02 -29.35
CA LEU A 37 1.55 -14.19 -28.84
C LEU A 37 0.64 -15.43 -28.76
N ARG A 38 -0.63 -15.24 -28.39
CA ARG A 38 -1.65 -16.30 -28.43
C ARG A 38 -1.94 -16.76 -29.84
N THR A 39 -2.20 -15.84 -30.77
CA THR A 39 -2.53 -16.18 -32.16
C THR A 39 -1.40 -16.98 -32.81
N VAL A 40 -0.15 -16.52 -32.66
CA VAL A 40 1.04 -17.25 -33.15
C VAL A 40 1.16 -18.61 -32.45
N GLY A 41 1.03 -18.65 -31.13
CA GLY A 41 1.12 -19.89 -30.36
C GLY A 41 0.05 -20.91 -30.73
N ILE A 42 -1.18 -20.48 -30.97
CA ILE A 42 -2.30 -21.32 -31.40
C ILE A 42 -2.05 -21.81 -32.83
N ALA A 43 -1.67 -20.95 -33.77
CA ALA A 43 -1.40 -21.33 -35.15
C ALA A 43 -0.31 -22.41 -35.25
N LEU A 44 0.77 -22.29 -34.46
CA LEU A 44 1.86 -23.27 -34.41
C LEU A 44 1.43 -24.64 -33.86
N ILE A 45 0.38 -24.69 -33.03
CA ILE A 45 -0.10 -25.93 -32.40
C ILE A 45 -1.25 -26.56 -33.21
N LEU A 46 -2.13 -25.74 -33.81
CA LEU A 46 -3.34 -26.20 -34.47
C LEU A 46 -3.06 -27.16 -35.62
N PHE A 47 -2.11 -26.83 -36.51
CA PHE A 47 -1.83 -27.68 -37.67
C PHE A 47 -1.23 -29.04 -37.28
N PRO A 48 -0.17 -29.12 -36.46
CA PRO A 48 0.33 -30.41 -35.97
C PRO A 48 -0.73 -31.19 -35.20
N ALA A 49 -1.48 -30.54 -34.30
CA ALA A 49 -2.52 -31.21 -33.51
C ALA A 49 -3.61 -31.80 -34.43
N TRP A 50 -4.08 -31.04 -35.43
CA TRP A 50 -5.05 -31.53 -36.41
C TRP A 50 -4.48 -32.67 -37.26
N TYR A 51 -3.25 -32.53 -37.77
CA TYR A 51 -2.59 -33.54 -38.58
C TYR A 51 -2.48 -34.88 -37.83
N TYR A 52 -1.90 -34.88 -36.62
CA TYR A 52 -1.76 -36.08 -35.81
C TYR A 52 -3.09 -36.62 -35.30
N TYR A 53 -4.08 -35.75 -35.04
CA TYR A 53 -5.42 -36.20 -34.66
C TYR A 53 -6.16 -36.89 -35.81
N SER A 54 -6.01 -36.38 -37.04
CA SER A 54 -6.68 -36.94 -38.23
C SER A 54 -6.12 -38.30 -38.66
N LEU A 55 -4.81 -38.48 -38.56
CA LEU A 55 -4.11 -39.71 -38.95
C LEU A 55 -3.84 -40.67 -37.78
N GLY A 56 -4.16 -40.26 -36.56
CA GLY A 56 -3.76 -40.94 -35.34
C GLY A 56 -4.68 -42.07 -34.87
N THR A 57 -4.11 -42.96 -34.06
CA THR A 57 -4.84 -44.02 -33.34
C THR A 57 -5.78 -43.45 -32.27
N VAL A 58 -6.72 -44.26 -31.76
CA VAL A 58 -7.62 -43.86 -30.65
C VAL A 58 -6.83 -43.32 -29.45
N VAL A 59 -5.69 -43.95 -29.12
CA VAL A 59 -4.81 -43.49 -28.03
C VAL A 59 -4.27 -42.08 -28.29
N SER A 60 -3.76 -41.81 -29.50
CA SER A 60 -3.26 -40.47 -29.84
C SER A 60 -4.35 -39.40 -29.80
N LYS A 61 -5.57 -39.72 -30.23
CA LYS A 61 -6.72 -38.81 -30.14
C LYS A 61 -7.07 -38.51 -28.69
N VAL A 62 -7.09 -39.52 -27.83
CA VAL A 62 -7.32 -39.34 -26.39
C VAL A 62 -6.23 -38.47 -25.75
N LEU A 63 -4.96 -38.73 -26.06
CA LEU A 63 -3.83 -37.95 -25.52
C LEU A 63 -3.85 -36.49 -25.98
N ILE A 64 -4.11 -36.22 -27.27
CA ILE A 64 -4.21 -34.87 -27.82
C ILE A 64 -5.40 -34.13 -27.18
N SER A 65 -6.56 -34.76 -27.10
CA SER A 65 -7.74 -34.17 -26.45
C SER A 65 -7.49 -33.87 -24.98
N ALA A 66 -6.86 -34.79 -24.24
CA ALA A 66 -6.49 -34.56 -22.84
C ALA A 66 -5.51 -33.39 -22.70
N ALA A 67 -4.50 -33.28 -23.56
CA ALA A 67 -3.56 -32.17 -23.56
C ALA A 67 -4.24 -30.82 -23.84
N ILE A 68 -5.18 -30.77 -24.79
CA ILE A 68 -5.97 -29.56 -25.08
C ILE A 68 -6.79 -29.16 -23.85
N VAL A 69 -7.46 -30.11 -23.18
CA VAL A 69 -8.22 -29.83 -21.95
C VAL A 69 -7.30 -29.26 -20.86
N VAL A 70 -6.12 -29.84 -20.65
CA VAL A 70 -5.14 -29.31 -19.68
C VAL A 70 -4.74 -27.87 -20.03
N VAL A 71 -4.45 -27.58 -21.30
CA VAL A 71 -4.11 -26.22 -21.74
C VAL A 71 -5.27 -25.24 -21.49
N LEU A 72 -6.50 -25.63 -21.81
CA LEU A 72 -7.70 -24.80 -21.59
C LEU A 72 -7.93 -24.53 -20.10
N VAL A 73 -7.77 -25.56 -19.25
CA VAL A 73 -7.89 -25.42 -17.79
C VAL A 73 -6.82 -24.47 -17.25
N VAL A 74 -5.55 -24.67 -17.62
CA VAL A 74 -4.46 -23.79 -17.17
C VAL A 74 -4.67 -22.36 -17.66
N ALA A 75 -5.04 -22.18 -18.93
CA ALA A 75 -5.35 -20.87 -19.49
C ALA A 75 -6.50 -20.18 -18.74
N TYR A 76 -7.56 -20.92 -18.40
CA TYR A 76 -8.68 -20.41 -17.61
C TYR A 76 -8.20 -19.91 -16.23
N PHE A 77 -7.44 -20.72 -15.49
CA PHE A 77 -6.95 -20.33 -14.17
C PHE A 77 -6.05 -19.10 -14.22
N LEU A 78 -5.11 -19.05 -15.17
CA LEU A 78 -4.17 -17.93 -15.31
C LEU A 78 -4.87 -16.63 -15.72
N ASN A 79 -5.93 -16.71 -16.52
CA ASN A 79 -6.60 -15.51 -17.06
C ASN A 79 -7.81 -15.03 -16.24
N PHE A 80 -8.46 -15.90 -15.49
CA PHE A 80 -9.70 -15.55 -14.78
C PHE A 80 -9.59 -15.63 -13.27
N LYS A 81 -8.68 -16.46 -12.73
CA LYS A 81 -8.53 -16.64 -11.26
C LYS A 81 -7.29 -15.98 -10.68
N LYS A 82 -6.22 -15.80 -11.47
CA LYS A 82 -4.90 -15.35 -10.98
C LYS A 82 -4.49 -13.94 -11.40
N VAL A 83 -5.38 -13.19 -12.06
CA VAL A 83 -5.14 -11.77 -12.38
C VAL A 83 -5.52 -10.92 -11.18
N ALA A 84 -4.71 -9.91 -10.86
CA ALA A 84 -4.85 -9.10 -9.65
C ALA A 84 -6.22 -8.43 -9.53
N ASP A 85 -6.74 -7.85 -10.62
CA ASP A 85 -8.07 -7.21 -10.69
C ASP A 85 -9.25 -8.17 -10.47
N ARG A 86 -9.05 -9.49 -10.63
CA ARG A 86 -10.04 -10.53 -10.32
C ARG A 86 -9.90 -11.09 -8.91
N MET A 87 -8.74 -10.95 -8.30
CA MET A 87 -8.48 -11.40 -6.93
C MET A 87 -8.91 -10.36 -5.89
N PHE A 88 -8.73 -9.08 -6.20
CA PHE A 88 -9.03 -7.96 -5.32
C PHE A 88 -10.05 -7.05 -5.98
N LEU A 89 -11.32 -7.25 -5.62
CA LEU A 89 -12.43 -6.52 -6.20
C LEU A 89 -12.62 -5.17 -5.51
N GLN A 90 -13.23 -4.20 -6.19
CA GLN A 90 -13.69 -2.97 -5.53
C GLN A 90 -14.85 -3.28 -4.57
N PRO A 91 -15.08 -2.45 -3.52
CA PRO A 91 -16.32 -2.51 -2.76
C PRO A 91 -17.53 -2.38 -3.69
N THR A 92 -18.53 -3.26 -3.52
CA THR A 92 -19.79 -3.17 -4.26
C THR A 92 -20.68 -2.08 -3.68
N GLN A 93 -20.58 -1.85 -2.37
CA GLN A 93 -21.25 -0.78 -1.66
C GLN A 93 -20.22 0.04 -0.88
N LYS A 94 -20.19 1.35 -1.13
CA LYS A 94 -19.37 2.30 -0.36
C LYS A 94 -20.23 2.90 0.74
N ILE A 95 -20.23 2.26 1.90
CA ILE A 95 -20.99 2.71 3.07
C ILE A 95 -20.05 3.51 3.96
N PHE A 96 -20.47 4.73 4.31
CA PHE A 96 -19.76 5.59 5.25
C PHE A 96 -20.66 5.94 6.42
N ALA A 97 -20.15 5.79 7.65
CA ALA A 97 -20.87 6.11 8.86
C ALA A 97 -20.15 7.22 9.64
N ALA A 98 -20.91 8.09 10.30
CA ALA A 98 -20.36 9.02 11.29
C ALA A 98 -19.98 8.25 12.57
N MET A 99 -19.29 8.94 13.49
CA MET A 99 -18.74 8.35 14.73
C MET A 99 -19.80 7.60 15.56
N ASP A 100 -21.03 8.10 15.61
CA ASP A 100 -22.16 7.56 16.39
C ASP A 100 -22.72 6.24 15.84
N ARG A 101 -22.62 6.02 14.52
CA ARG A 101 -23.15 4.83 13.82
C ARG A 101 -22.05 3.90 13.31
N ASN A 102 -20.79 4.20 13.65
CA ASN A 102 -19.63 3.44 13.20
C ASN A 102 -19.55 2.07 13.90
N GLN A 103 -19.31 1.01 13.12
CA GLN A 103 -19.17 -0.36 13.61
C GLN A 103 -17.69 -0.79 13.75
N ILE A 104 -16.75 0.02 13.27
CA ILE A 104 -15.32 -0.28 13.34
C ILE A 104 -14.80 0.03 14.75
N SER A 105 -14.02 -0.89 15.33
CA SER A 105 -13.39 -0.66 16.63
C SER A 105 -12.50 0.59 16.60
N ARG A 106 -12.52 1.37 17.69
CA ARG A 106 -11.70 2.58 17.81
C ARG A 106 -10.20 2.28 17.88
N ASP A 107 -9.83 1.05 18.23
CA ASP A 107 -8.44 0.61 18.31
C ASP A 107 -7.88 0.17 16.94
N ASN A 108 -8.74 -0.06 15.95
CA ASN A 108 -8.30 -0.47 14.61
C ASN A 108 -7.51 0.65 13.93
N LEU A 109 -6.54 0.27 13.10
CA LEU A 109 -5.80 1.24 12.31
C LEU A 109 -6.64 1.70 11.11
N VAL A 110 -6.54 2.99 10.85
CA VAL A 110 -7.16 3.64 9.70
C VAL A 110 -6.12 4.42 8.92
N LEU A 111 -6.32 4.49 7.61
CA LEU A 111 -5.74 5.54 6.79
C LEU A 111 -6.75 6.70 6.76
N GLY A 112 -6.40 7.80 7.41
CA GLY A 112 -7.23 9.00 7.48
C GLY A 112 -6.86 10.02 6.41
N VAL A 113 -7.87 10.65 5.81
CA VAL A 113 -7.72 11.70 4.80
C VAL A 113 -8.56 12.91 5.22
N HIS A 114 -7.98 14.11 5.15
CA HIS A 114 -8.67 15.36 5.40
C HIS A 114 -8.42 16.33 4.22
N ILE A 115 -9.48 16.78 3.57
CA ILE A 115 -9.42 17.66 2.39
C ILE A 115 -10.57 18.67 2.48
N ASN A 116 -10.27 19.96 2.33
CA ASN A 116 -11.28 21.03 2.26
C ASN A 116 -12.32 21.01 3.39
N GLY A 117 -11.89 20.69 4.63
CA GLY A 117 -12.76 20.65 5.81
C GLY A 117 -13.54 19.33 5.98
N GLU A 118 -13.51 18.42 5.02
CA GLU A 118 -14.07 17.08 5.14
C GLU A 118 -13.01 16.06 5.53
N SER A 119 -13.37 15.13 6.41
CA SER A 119 -12.52 14.04 6.85
C SER A 119 -13.16 12.68 6.67
N ARG A 120 -12.33 11.71 6.26
CA ARG A 120 -12.74 10.32 6.10
C ARG A 120 -11.66 9.36 6.55
N ALA A 121 -12.06 8.29 7.22
CA ALA A 121 -11.20 7.23 7.69
C ALA A 121 -11.49 5.92 6.95
N TYR A 122 -10.43 5.25 6.52
CA TYR A 122 -10.51 3.98 5.82
C TYR A 122 -9.80 2.91 6.65
N PRO A 123 -10.52 1.98 7.29
CA PRO A 123 -9.90 0.92 8.07
C PRO A 123 -8.98 0.06 7.21
N ILE A 124 -7.76 -0.15 7.69
CA ILE A 124 -6.72 -0.87 6.94
C ILE A 124 -7.15 -2.30 6.62
N GLU A 125 -7.87 -2.95 7.53
CA GLU A 125 -8.39 -4.30 7.31
C GLU A 125 -9.35 -4.40 6.12
N LEU A 126 -10.08 -3.32 5.80
CA LEU A 126 -10.98 -3.27 4.65
C LEU A 126 -10.21 -2.93 3.37
N ILE A 127 -9.49 -1.80 3.37
CA ILE A 127 -8.77 -1.35 2.17
C ILE A 127 -7.56 -2.22 1.82
N GLY A 128 -7.03 -2.96 2.79
CA GLY A 128 -5.95 -3.94 2.59
C GLY A 128 -6.39 -5.12 1.72
N TYR A 129 -7.67 -5.52 1.79
CA TYR A 129 -8.23 -6.49 0.83
C TYR A 129 -8.41 -5.84 -0.54
N HIS A 130 -9.07 -4.68 -0.62
CA HIS A 130 -9.41 -4.05 -1.89
C HIS A 130 -8.19 -3.53 -2.67
N ARG A 131 -7.06 -3.27 -1.99
CA ARG A 131 -5.82 -2.65 -2.50
C ARG A 131 -5.95 -1.20 -2.96
N GLN A 132 -7.09 -0.87 -3.55
CA GLN A 132 -7.49 0.47 -3.91
C GLN A 132 -8.99 0.64 -3.65
N VAL A 133 -9.40 1.82 -3.17
CA VAL A 133 -10.80 2.25 -3.08
C VAL A 133 -10.89 3.62 -3.71
N ARG A 134 -11.79 3.76 -4.69
CA ARG A 134 -12.06 5.03 -5.34
C ARG A 134 -13.14 5.80 -4.60
N ASP A 135 -12.87 7.05 -4.32
CA ASP A 135 -13.79 7.89 -3.56
C ASP A 135 -13.78 9.36 -3.99
N SER A 136 -14.69 10.13 -3.42
CA SER A 136 -14.74 11.58 -3.57
C SER A 136 -14.89 12.22 -2.20
N LEU A 137 -14.00 13.15 -1.86
CA LEU A 137 -13.93 13.80 -0.55
C LEU A 137 -13.56 15.27 -0.73
N GLY A 138 -14.28 16.18 -0.07
CA GLY A 138 -14.00 17.62 -0.15
C GLY A 138 -14.05 18.17 -1.58
N GLY A 139 -14.91 17.60 -2.43
CA GLY A 139 -15.03 17.96 -3.85
C GLY A 139 -13.95 17.40 -4.79
N GLN A 140 -13.01 16.58 -4.29
CA GLN A 140 -11.93 16.00 -5.10
C GLN A 140 -12.08 14.48 -5.24
N ALA A 141 -11.82 13.95 -6.43
CA ALA A 141 -11.67 12.52 -6.65
C ALA A 141 -10.35 12.03 -6.04
N ILE A 142 -10.41 10.93 -5.28
CA ILE A 142 -9.25 10.32 -4.63
C ILE A 142 -9.20 8.82 -4.86
N MET A 143 -7.99 8.28 -4.92
CA MET A 143 -7.70 6.86 -4.97
C MET A 143 -6.94 6.49 -3.70
N VAL A 144 -7.64 5.86 -2.76
CA VAL A 144 -7.08 5.40 -1.48
C VAL A 144 -6.48 4.03 -1.71
N THR A 145 -5.21 3.83 -1.41
CA THR A 145 -4.48 2.60 -1.73
C THR A 145 -3.78 2.03 -0.52
N TYR A 146 -3.68 0.69 -0.47
CA TYR A 146 -2.97 0.00 0.59
C TYR A 146 -2.25 -1.27 0.08
N CYS A 147 -0.92 -1.22 0.09
CA CYS A 147 -0.09 -2.40 -0.22
C CYS A 147 0.17 -3.20 1.06
N THR A 148 -0.56 -4.29 1.30
CA THR A 148 -0.35 -5.11 2.51
C THR A 148 1.01 -5.80 2.58
N ALA A 149 1.65 -6.11 1.45
CA ALA A 149 3.00 -6.65 1.38
C ALA A 149 4.11 -5.60 1.61
N CYS A 150 3.72 -4.32 1.66
CA CYS A 150 4.55 -3.17 1.96
C CYS A 150 4.24 -2.57 3.34
N ARG A 151 3.06 -2.86 3.89
CA ARG A 151 2.42 -2.13 5.00
C ARG A 151 2.22 -0.64 4.72
N ALA A 152 2.09 -0.25 3.46
CA ALA A 152 2.10 1.15 3.05
C ALA A 152 0.72 1.60 2.55
N GLY A 153 0.17 2.61 3.22
CA GLY A 153 -0.98 3.39 2.73
C GLY A 153 -0.51 4.60 1.91
N ARG A 154 -1.19 4.86 0.78
CA ARG A 154 -0.99 6.07 -0.04
C ARG A 154 -2.32 6.54 -0.61
N VAL A 155 -2.48 7.84 -0.77
CA VAL A 155 -3.71 8.42 -1.36
C VAL A 155 -3.30 9.32 -2.50
N TYR A 156 -3.84 9.09 -3.69
CA TYR A 156 -3.51 9.86 -4.88
C TYR A 156 -4.75 10.53 -5.45
N SER A 157 -4.56 11.67 -6.09
CA SER A 157 -5.52 12.15 -7.09
C SER A 157 -5.42 11.24 -8.32
N PRO A 158 -6.52 10.65 -8.81
CA PRO A 158 -6.51 9.80 -10.00
C PRO A 158 -6.55 10.65 -11.28
N GLU A 159 -5.90 11.81 -11.27
CA GLU A 159 -5.81 12.70 -12.43
C GLU A 159 -4.42 12.62 -13.04
N VAL A 160 -4.36 12.48 -14.36
CA VAL A 160 -3.13 12.52 -15.15
C VAL A 160 -3.31 13.62 -16.20
N ASP A 161 -2.42 14.61 -16.18
CA ASP A 161 -2.50 15.80 -17.06
C ASP A 161 -3.86 16.53 -17.00
N GLY A 162 -4.50 16.55 -15.83
CA GLY A 162 -5.80 17.20 -15.62
C GLY A 162 -7.00 16.39 -16.11
N VAL A 163 -6.81 15.13 -16.53
CA VAL A 163 -7.89 14.22 -16.95
C VAL A 163 -8.04 13.12 -15.90
N HIS A 164 -9.29 12.84 -15.51
CA HIS A 164 -9.59 11.70 -14.64
C HIS A 164 -9.26 10.38 -15.33
N GLU A 165 -8.45 9.57 -14.65
CA GLU A 165 -7.97 8.28 -15.12
C GLU A 165 -8.61 7.13 -14.33
N ASN A 166 -8.79 6.00 -15.03
CA ASN A 166 -9.38 4.79 -14.53
C ASN A 166 -8.31 3.72 -14.27
N PHE A 167 -7.80 3.65 -13.05
CA PHE A 167 -6.76 2.69 -12.67
C PHE A 167 -7.31 1.30 -12.28
N ARG A 168 -6.77 0.23 -12.86
CA ARG A 168 -7.02 -1.15 -12.40
C ARG A 168 -5.77 -1.77 -11.79
N LEU A 169 -5.94 -2.78 -10.94
CA LEU A 169 -4.82 -3.54 -10.41
C LEU A 169 -4.24 -4.44 -11.50
N VAL A 170 -2.92 -4.41 -11.70
CA VAL A 170 -2.27 -5.27 -12.69
C VAL A 170 -1.42 -6.36 -12.06
N GLY A 171 -0.79 -6.09 -10.91
CA GLY A 171 0.07 -7.05 -10.24
C GLY A 171 0.97 -6.41 -9.20
N MET A 172 2.19 -6.92 -9.09
CA MET A 172 3.21 -6.43 -8.18
C MET A 172 4.58 -6.35 -8.84
N ASP A 173 5.36 -5.36 -8.39
CA ASP A 173 6.77 -5.18 -8.72
C ASP A 173 7.54 -4.92 -7.44
N HIS A 174 8.56 -5.73 -7.16
CA HIS A 174 9.25 -5.75 -5.87
C HIS A 174 8.28 -5.79 -4.68
N PHE A 175 7.26 -6.66 -4.76
CA PHE A 175 6.16 -6.80 -3.80
C PHE A 175 5.24 -5.57 -3.65
N ASN A 176 5.50 -4.47 -4.37
CA ASN A 176 4.62 -3.30 -4.37
C ASN A 176 3.48 -3.47 -5.35
N THR A 177 2.26 -3.16 -4.90
CA THR A 177 1.08 -3.15 -5.76
C THR A 177 1.28 -2.21 -6.94
N MET A 178 0.93 -2.68 -8.14
CA MET A 178 0.94 -1.88 -9.36
C MET A 178 -0.47 -1.65 -9.90
N PHE A 179 -0.66 -0.47 -10.48
CA PHE A 179 -1.86 -0.08 -11.21
C PHE A 179 -1.58 0.03 -12.70
N GLU A 180 -2.58 -0.19 -13.52
CA GLU A 180 -2.57 0.13 -14.94
C GLU A 180 -3.63 1.19 -15.22
N ASP A 181 -3.24 2.26 -15.91
CA ASP A 181 -4.19 3.26 -16.39
C ASP A 181 -4.99 2.77 -17.59
N GLY A 182 -6.26 3.18 -17.68
CA GLY A 182 -7.16 2.70 -18.72
C GLY A 182 -6.92 3.37 -20.08
N SER A 183 -6.40 4.59 -20.11
CA SER A 183 -6.23 5.35 -21.36
C SER A 183 -5.02 4.91 -22.20
N THR A 184 -3.90 4.59 -21.55
CA THR A 184 -2.63 4.25 -22.21
C THR A 184 -2.09 2.87 -21.87
N GLY A 185 -2.60 2.24 -20.80
CA GLY A 185 -2.07 0.96 -20.33
C GLY A 185 -0.65 1.08 -19.78
N SER A 186 -0.24 2.23 -19.24
CA SER A 186 1.04 2.38 -18.54
C SER A 186 0.90 1.82 -17.12
N TRP A 187 1.99 1.32 -16.53
CA TRP A 187 1.97 0.76 -15.18
C TRP A 187 2.58 1.70 -14.16
N TRP A 188 1.90 1.82 -13.02
CA TRP A 188 2.17 2.78 -11.96
C TRP A 188 2.42 2.06 -10.64
N ARG A 189 3.49 2.41 -9.92
CA ARG A 189 3.80 1.85 -8.60
C ARG A 189 2.99 2.54 -7.51
N GLN A 190 2.38 1.77 -6.62
CA GLN A 190 1.62 2.31 -5.49
C GLN A 190 2.49 3.07 -4.49
N ALA A 191 3.73 2.63 -4.24
CA ALA A 191 4.59 3.24 -3.22
C ALA A 191 5.02 4.68 -3.55
N THR A 192 5.19 4.98 -4.84
CA THR A 192 5.72 6.26 -5.34
C THR A 192 4.71 7.08 -6.14
N GLY A 193 3.65 6.43 -6.66
CA GLY A 193 2.72 7.05 -7.60
C GLY A 193 3.31 7.27 -8.98
N GLU A 194 4.48 6.69 -9.29
CA GLU A 194 5.20 6.87 -10.55
C GLU A 194 4.76 5.85 -11.60
N ALA A 195 4.53 6.31 -12.84
CA ALA A 195 4.47 5.46 -14.02
C ALA A 195 5.87 4.95 -14.36
N VAL A 196 6.11 3.65 -14.24
CA VAL A 196 7.44 3.06 -14.42
C VAL A 196 7.67 2.48 -15.80
N ILE A 197 6.60 2.18 -16.53
CA ILE A 197 6.65 1.65 -17.89
C ILE A 197 5.39 2.02 -18.68
N GLY A 198 5.52 2.13 -19.99
CA GLY A 198 4.47 2.61 -20.89
C GLY A 198 4.68 4.07 -21.31
N SER A 199 3.70 4.63 -22.02
CA SER A 199 3.79 5.98 -22.59
C SER A 199 3.85 7.09 -21.53
N GLN A 200 3.34 6.83 -20.33
CA GLN A 200 3.34 7.78 -19.22
C GLN A 200 4.60 7.72 -18.36
N LYS A 201 5.60 6.90 -18.72
CA LYS A 201 6.81 6.66 -17.92
C LYS A 201 7.45 7.95 -17.39
N GLY A 202 7.74 7.99 -16.09
CA GLY A 202 8.34 9.11 -15.37
C GLY A 202 7.34 10.13 -14.83
N LYS A 203 6.05 10.05 -15.20
CA LYS A 203 5.00 10.86 -14.55
C LYS A 203 4.71 10.33 -13.16
N VAL A 204 4.32 11.24 -12.26
CA VAL A 204 4.00 10.93 -10.86
C VAL A 204 2.62 11.47 -10.53
N LEU A 205 1.78 10.64 -9.93
CA LEU A 205 0.47 11.03 -9.43
C LEU A 205 0.60 12.03 -8.30
N LYS A 206 -0.30 13.02 -8.26
CA LYS A 206 -0.38 13.96 -7.15
C LYS A 206 -0.82 13.23 -5.89
N GLU A 207 0.09 13.08 -4.94
CA GLU A 207 -0.22 12.51 -3.64
C GLU A 207 -1.04 13.49 -2.78
N ILE A 208 -2.00 12.94 -2.05
CA ILE A 208 -2.88 13.63 -1.11
C ILE A 208 -2.41 13.25 0.29
N PRO A 209 -2.13 14.24 1.17
CA PRO A 209 -1.72 13.96 2.54
C PRO A 209 -2.70 13.05 3.27
N SER A 210 -2.14 12.03 3.91
CA SER A 210 -2.90 11.03 4.66
C SER A 210 -2.09 10.58 5.87
N ALA A 211 -2.78 10.07 6.88
CA ALA A 211 -2.13 9.64 8.11
C ALA A 211 -2.63 8.26 8.53
N GLN A 212 -1.70 7.41 8.93
CA GLN A 212 -2.01 6.10 9.50
C GLN A 212 -1.96 6.17 11.02
N MET A 213 -3.09 5.89 11.68
CA MET A 213 -3.22 5.93 13.14
C MET A 213 -4.40 5.08 13.59
N THR A 214 -4.60 4.96 14.91
CA THR A 214 -5.83 4.35 15.44
C THR A 214 -7.04 5.22 15.09
N LEU A 215 -8.20 4.60 14.90
CA LEU A 215 -9.43 5.33 14.67
C LEU A 215 -9.77 6.27 15.84
N HIS A 216 -9.43 5.89 17.07
CA HIS A 216 -9.54 6.75 18.25
C HIS A 216 -8.76 8.05 18.08
N ALA A 217 -7.46 7.97 17.79
CA ALA A 217 -6.61 9.15 17.59
C ALA A 217 -7.08 10.01 16.41
N TRP A 218 -7.58 9.38 15.35
CA TRP A 218 -8.15 10.09 14.20
C TRP A 218 -9.40 10.90 14.59
N PHE A 219 -10.30 10.31 15.39
CA PHE A 219 -11.49 11.01 15.89
C PHE A 219 -11.15 12.19 16.81
N GLU A 220 -10.13 12.07 17.65
CA GLU A 220 -9.66 13.20 18.48
C GLU A 220 -9.22 14.39 17.62
N LYS A 221 -8.59 14.11 16.47
CA LYS A 221 -8.15 15.15 15.53
C LYS A 221 -9.30 15.67 14.65
N TYR A 222 -10.20 14.80 14.23
CA TYR A 222 -11.27 15.09 13.28
C TYR A 222 -12.61 14.47 13.71
N PRO A 223 -13.34 15.10 14.64
CA PRO A 223 -14.54 14.51 15.25
C PRO A 223 -15.70 14.31 14.27
N ASN A 224 -15.77 15.12 13.20
CA ASN A 224 -16.81 15.03 12.17
C ASN A 224 -16.46 14.05 11.03
N THR A 225 -15.46 13.19 11.23
CA THR A 225 -15.04 12.23 10.19
C THR A 225 -16.12 11.18 9.92
N THR A 226 -16.23 10.81 8.65
CA THR A 226 -16.94 9.60 8.24
C THR A 226 -15.97 8.42 8.20
N VAL A 227 -16.45 7.20 8.43
CA VAL A 227 -15.65 5.99 8.47
C VAL A 227 -16.21 4.97 7.49
N MET A 228 -15.38 4.41 6.62
CA MET A 228 -15.76 3.32 5.72
C MET A 228 -16.20 2.10 6.53
N GLN A 229 -17.39 1.57 6.21
CA GLN A 229 -17.97 0.39 6.85
C GLN A 229 -17.75 -0.86 5.98
N PRO A 230 -17.76 -2.07 6.56
CA PRO A 230 -17.58 -3.30 5.79
C PRO A 230 -18.73 -3.53 4.82
N ASP A 231 -18.39 -3.89 3.58
CA ASP A 231 -19.32 -4.45 2.60
C ASP A 231 -19.54 -5.93 2.90
N SER A 232 -20.78 -6.32 3.21
CA SER A 232 -21.13 -7.69 3.63
C SER A 232 -20.79 -8.74 2.58
N THR A 233 -20.66 -8.35 1.31
CA THR A 233 -20.21 -9.21 0.19
C THR A 233 -18.81 -9.77 0.41
N PHE A 234 -17.97 -9.09 1.20
CA PHE A 234 -16.56 -9.43 1.40
C PHE A 234 -16.22 -9.87 2.83
N THR A 235 -17.21 -10.35 3.58
CA THR A 235 -17.07 -10.73 5.00
C THR A 235 -15.92 -11.72 5.23
N GLU A 236 -15.79 -12.75 4.39
CA GLU A 236 -14.71 -13.75 4.52
C GLU A 236 -13.33 -13.14 4.28
N GLN A 237 -13.22 -12.24 3.29
CA GLN A 237 -11.97 -11.59 2.92
C GLN A 237 -11.52 -10.61 3.99
N TYR A 238 -12.44 -9.89 4.62
CA TYR A 238 -12.12 -9.05 5.78
C TYR A 238 -11.72 -9.86 7.01
N ALA A 239 -12.32 -11.03 7.23
CA ALA A 239 -11.93 -11.92 8.32
C ALA A 239 -10.46 -12.37 8.23
N LEU A 240 -9.91 -12.53 7.01
CA LEU A 240 -8.50 -12.84 6.77
C LEU A 240 -7.55 -11.69 7.16
N MET A 241 -8.07 -10.46 7.31
CA MET A 241 -7.30 -9.26 7.63
C MET A 241 -7.27 -8.92 9.12
N LYS A 242 -8.10 -9.56 9.96
CA LYS A 242 -8.29 -9.25 11.39
C LYS A 242 -7.02 -9.15 12.25
N ASN A 243 -5.94 -9.81 11.86
CA ASN A 243 -4.67 -9.84 12.62
C ASN A 243 -3.55 -9.04 11.94
N TYR A 244 -3.90 -8.29 10.89
CA TYR A 244 -2.93 -7.57 10.06
C TYR A 244 -2.37 -6.35 10.80
N ASP A 245 -3.23 -5.60 11.48
CA ASP A 245 -2.87 -4.35 12.15
C ASP A 245 -1.86 -4.57 13.28
N GLU A 246 -2.00 -5.66 14.05
CA GLU A 246 -1.08 -6.05 15.13
C GLU A 246 0.19 -6.75 14.63
N GLY A 247 0.31 -6.98 13.31
CA GLY A 247 1.44 -7.70 12.72
C GLY A 247 1.43 -9.20 13.02
N LYS A 248 0.28 -9.76 13.42
CA LYS A 248 0.11 -11.18 13.79
C LYS A 248 -0.37 -12.04 12.62
N SER A 249 -0.40 -11.48 11.41
CA SER A 249 -0.69 -12.23 10.19
C SER A 249 0.27 -13.41 10.00
N GLN A 250 -0.27 -14.58 9.62
CA GLN A 250 0.50 -15.80 9.39
C GLN A 250 0.98 -15.93 7.94
N ASN A 251 0.45 -15.11 7.02
CA ASN A 251 0.82 -15.18 5.61
C ASN A 251 2.24 -14.64 5.41
N TYR A 252 3.04 -15.34 4.60
CA TYR A 252 4.42 -14.99 4.30
C TYR A 252 4.59 -13.53 3.84
N LEU A 253 3.66 -13.01 3.01
CA LEU A 253 3.76 -11.65 2.46
C LEU A 253 3.48 -10.55 3.48
N THR A 254 2.71 -10.86 4.53
CA THR A 254 2.15 -9.85 5.45
C THR A 254 2.56 -10.04 6.90
N ARG A 255 3.24 -11.14 7.25
CA ARG A 255 3.76 -11.36 8.60
C ARG A 255 4.84 -10.34 8.94
N ARG A 256 4.81 -9.82 10.17
CA ARG A 256 5.83 -8.92 10.69
C ARG A 256 7.06 -9.70 11.17
N ASP A 257 8.25 -9.16 10.94
CA ASP A 257 9.44 -9.59 11.67
C ASP A 257 9.56 -8.80 12.99
N SER A 258 9.71 -9.51 14.12
CA SER A 258 9.69 -8.90 15.46
C SER A 258 10.98 -8.16 15.82
N LEU A 259 12.10 -8.54 15.22
CA LEU A 259 13.41 -7.91 15.41
C LEU A 259 13.54 -6.66 14.56
N SER A 260 14.44 -5.75 14.94
CA SER A 260 14.75 -4.55 14.15
C SER A 260 15.45 -4.89 12.83
N TRP A 261 15.19 -4.08 11.80
CA TRP A 261 15.91 -4.08 10.52
C TRP A 261 15.97 -5.39 9.72
N LYS A 262 15.04 -6.33 9.95
CA LYS A 262 14.72 -7.43 9.04
C LYS A 262 13.81 -6.92 7.92
N ASP A 263 13.66 -7.69 6.86
CA ASP A 263 12.93 -7.24 5.67
C ASP A 263 11.49 -6.83 5.99
N LYS A 264 10.79 -7.54 6.89
CA LYS A 264 9.43 -7.20 7.33
C LYS A 264 9.39 -6.58 8.72
N SER A 265 10.49 -5.98 9.17
CA SER A 265 10.46 -5.07 10.32
C SER A 265 9.70 -3.82 9.95
N TRP A 266 8.93 -3.28 10.89
CA TRP A 266 8.25 -2.02 10.69
C TRP A 266 9.23 -0.86 10.87
N VAL A 267 9.10 0.14 10.01
CA VAL A 267 9.81 1.41 10.12
C VAL A 267 8.83 2.56 9.93
N VAL A 268 9.12 3.72 10.51
CA VAL A 268 8.54 4.99 10.07
C VAL A 268 9.53 5.63 9.11
N GLY A 269 9.09 5.89 7.90
CA GLY A 269 9.86 6.55 6.86
C GLY A 269 9.48 8.03 6.73
N VAL A 270 10.50 8.88 6.61
CA VAL A 270 10.35 10.33 6.41
C VAL A 270 11.24 10.76 5.25
N THR A 271 10.69 11.59 4.35
CA THR A 271 11.44 12.17 3.23
C THR A 271 11.36 13.69 3.27
N VAL A 272 12.51 14.36 3.25
CA VAL A 272 12.64 15.82 3.23
C VAL A 272 13.63 16.19 2.13
N ALA A 273 13.19 17.00 1.15
CA ALA A 273 14.01 17.45 0.03
C ALA A 273 14.78 16.29 -0.65
N ASN A 274 14.06 15.22 -1.02
CA ASN A 274 14.58 13.97 -1.63
C ASN A 274 15.60 13.18 -0.78
N HIS A 275 15.74 13.49 0.50
CA HIS A 275 16.54 12.68 1.43
C HIS A 275 15.62 11.94 2.38
N SER A 276 15.81 10.64 2.43
CA SER A 276 14.96 9.74 3.20
C SER A 276 15.70 9.21 4.43
N ARG A 277 14.95 9.04 5.52
CA ARG A 277 15.41 8.37 6.73
C ARG A 277 14.33 7.45 7.25
N ALA A 278 14.75 6.27 7.68
CA ALA A 278 13.91 5.29 8.35
C ALA A 278 14.22 5.26 9.85
N TYR A 279 13.16 5.15 10.65
CA TYR A 279 13.20 4.99 12.10
C TYR A 279 12.65 3.62 12.47
N ASP A 280 13.42 2.83 13.20
CA ASP A 280 13.01 1.47 13.57
C ASP A 280 11.81 1.50 14.53
N TRP A 281 10.79 0.68 14.27
CA TRP A 281 9.59 0.67 15.09
C TRP A 281 9.83 0.15 16.51
N VAL A 282 10.77 -0.79 16.70
CA VAL A 282 11.11 -1.32 18.03
C VAL A 282 11.79 -0.23 18.85
N GLU A 283 12.72 0.50 18.24
CA GLU A 283 13.34 1.68 18.86
C GLU A 283 12.30 2.75 19.22
N LEU A 284 11.43 3.12 18.28
CA LEU A 284 10.38 4.12 18.49
C LEU A 284 9.42 3.73 19.62
N THR A 285 9.00 2.47 19.67
CA THR A 285 8.09 2.00 20.74
C THR A 285 8.77 2.03 22.11
N ARG A 286 10.08 1.77 22.15
CA ARG A 286 10.89 1.80 23.39
C ARG A 286 11.15 3.24 23.87
N GLN A 287 11.61 4.13 22.99
CA GLN A 287 12.00 5.50 23.35
C GLN A 287 10.81 6.47 23.39
N ARG A 288 9.72 6.15 22.71
CA ARG A 288 8.52 6.96 22.46
C ARG A 288 8.74 8.24 21.64
N VAL A 289 9.86 8.92 21.80
CA VAL A 289 10.18 10.20 21.17
C VAL A 289 11.64 10.20 20.73
N ILE A 290 11.87 10.52 19.46
CA ILE A 290 13.20 10.67 18.87
C ILE A 290 13.31 12.09 18.31
N ASN A 291 14.23 12.88 18.85
CA ASN A 291 14.59 14.19 18.30
C ASN A 291 15.75 14.00 17.33
N ASP A 292 15.57 14.43 16.09
CA ASP A 292 16.54 14.22 15.02
C ASP A 292 16.69 15.49 14.16
N THR A 293 17.62 15.45 13.21
CA THR A 293 17.81 16.44 12.16
C THR A 293 17.99 15.73 10.82
N LEU A 294 17.07 15.95 9.89
CA LEU A 294 17.12 15.42 8.54
C LEU A 294 17.41 16.55 7.56
N ARG A 295 18.60 16.55 6.94
CA ARG A 295 19.05 17.61 6.01
C ARG A 295 18.94 19.02 6.58
N GLY A 296 19.32 19.18 7.85
CA GLY A 296 19.26 20.46 8.55
C GLY A 296 17.86 20.85 9.02
N LEU A 297 16.80 20.10 8.68
CA LEU A 297 15.48 20.29 9.24
C LEU A 297 15.36 19.54 10.59
N PRO A 298 15.19 20.24 11.72
CA PRO A 298 14.98 19.59 13.00
C PRO A 298 13.58 18.98 13.04
N ILE A 299 13.53 17.67 13.31
CA ILE A 299 12.29 16.92 13.37
C ILE A 299 12.18 16.13 14.66
N VAL A 300 10.95 15.86 15.07
CA VAL A 300 10.62 14.91 16.13
C VAL A 300 9.76 13.80 15.54
N VAL A 301 10.14 12.56 15.82
CA VAL A 301 9.35 11.36 15.50
C VAL A 301 8.85 10.78 16.82
N ALA A 302 7.54 10.60 16.94
CA ALA A 302 6.93 10.15 18.17
C ALA A 302 5.88 9.08 17.93
N ILE A 303 5.70 8.21 18.92
CA ILE A 303 4.59 7.24 18.98
C ILE A 303 3.67 7.63 20.13
N ALA A 304 2.37 7.64 19.87
CA ALA A 304 1.39 7.97 20.88
C ALA A 304 1.26 6.89 21.95
N ASN A 305 0.50 7.22 23.00
CA ASN A 305 0.27 6.32 24.13
C ASN A 305 -0.44 5.01 23.72
N ASP A 306 -1.21 5.00 22.63
CA ASP A 306 -1.81 3.79 22.06
C ASP A 306 -0.78 2.82 21.47
N SER A 307 0.50 3.22 21.37
CA SER A 307 1.60 2.42 20.84
C SER A 307 1.40 1.97 19.38
N ALA A 308 0.55 2.68 18.64
CA ALA A 308 0.14 2.34 17.29
C ALA A 308 0.12 3.57 16.37
N SER A 309 -0.33 4.71 16.88
CA SER A 309 -0.32 5.99 16.16
C SER A 309 1.06 6.63 16.23
N PHE A 310 1.60 7.03 15.08
CA PHE A 310 2.89 7.72 14.99
C PHE A 310 2.72 9.11 14.38
N TYR A 311 3.67 9.98 14.70
CA TYR A 311 3.64 11.37 14.30
C TYR A 311 5.05 11.85 13.99
N VAL A 312 5.15 12.71 12.97
CA VAL A 312 6.39 13.40 12.63
C VAL A 312 6.08 14.89 12.51
N TRP A 313 6.83 15.70 13.25
CA TRP A 313 6.70 17.15 13.21
C TRP A 313 8.04 17.84 13.02
N GLN A 314 8.01 19.02 12.41
CA GLN A 314 9.11 19.98 12.51
C GLN A 314 9.12 20.56 13.92
N ARG A 315 10.27 20.50 14.60
CA ARG A 315 10.43 20.95 16.00
C ARG A 315 11.16 22.28 16.16
N ASP A 316 11.60 22.91 15.07
CA ASP A 316 12.47 24.10 15.10
C ASP A 316 13.63 23.92 16.09
N THR A 317 13.69 24.69 17.18
CA THR A 317 14.73 24.55 18.23
C THR A 317 14.27 23.76 19.45
N LEU A 318 13.04 23.23 19.44
CA LEU A 318 12.47 22.48 20.55
C LEU A 318 13.02 21.06 20.61
N ASN A 319 13.25 20.56 21.82
CA ASN A 319 13.54 19.16 22.09
C ASN A 319 12.38 18.60 22.92
N PHE A 320 11.86 17.45 22.48
CA PHE A 320 10.71 16.82 23.10
C PHE A 320 11.10 15.58 23.90
N SER A 321 10.36 15.32 24.97
CA SER A 321 10.35 14.06 25.69
C SER A 321 8.91 13.57 25.86
N PHE A 322 8.75 12.30 26.21
CA PHE A 322 7.44 11.74 26.55
C PHE A 322 7.26 11.78 28.07
N ASP A 323 6.19 12.42 28.54
CA ASP A 323 5.78 12.36 29.94
C ASP A 323 4.88 11.13 30.15
N PRO A 324 5.31 10.11 30.94
CA PRO A 324 4.54 8.90 31.17
C PRO A 324 3.30 9.10 32.05
N ILE A 325 3.25 10.16 32.86
CA ILE A 325 2.12 10.49 33.72
C ILE A 325 1.06 11.21 32.88
N ALA A 326 1.44 12.28 32.18
CA ALA A 326 0.54 13.03 31.32
C ALA A 326 0.19 12.29 30.01
N LYS A 327 0.98 11.26 29.65
CA LYS A 327 0.87 10.47 28.41
C LYS A 327 0.94 11.34 27.14
N ARG A 328 1.79 12.37 27.18
CA ARG A 328 1.88 13.44 26.19
C ARG A 328 3.33 13.85 25.94
N LEU A 329 3.51 14.68 24.91
CA LEU A 329 4.80 15.29 24.61
C LEU A 329 5.00 16.50 25.50
N VAL A 330 6.23 16.65 26.02
CA VAL A 330 6.66 17.82 26.77
C VAL A 330 7.94 18.34 26.13
N ASP A 331 8.05 19.66 25.98
CA ASP A 331 9.28 20.28 25.47
C ASP A 331 10.24 20.68 26.60
N GLN A 332 11.44 21.16 26.24
CA GLN A 332 12.46 21.57 27.21
C GLN A 332 12.05 22.76 28.11
N SER A 333 10.96 23.46 27.79
CA SER A 333 10.38 24.55 28.60
C SER A 333 9.25 24.07 29.52
N ASN A 334 9.01 22.75 29.58
CA ASN A 334 7.89 22.12 30.26
C ASN A 334 6.51 22.53 29.71
N SER A 335 6.42 22.89 28.42
CA SER A 335 5.12 23.02 27.78
C SER A 335 4.59 21.65 27.36
N GLU A 336 3.30 21.38 27.58
CA GLU A 336 2.63 20.13 27.23
C GLU A 336 1.95 20.26 25.86
N TRP A 337 2.12 19.23 25.03
CA TRP A 337 1.64 19.19 23.65
C TRP A 337 0.70 18.01 23.41
N SER A 338 -0.39 18.26 22.70
CA SER A 338 -1.34 17.24 22.25
C SER A 338 -0.76 16.42 21.09
N TRP A 339 -1.36 15.25 20.83
CA TRP A 339 -1.05 14.44 19.63
C TRP A 339 -1.55 15.07 18.32
N SER A 340 -2.33 16.16 18.37
CA SER A 340 -2.58 17.00 17.20
C SER A 340 -1.43 17.96 16.88
N GLY A 341 -0.40 18.03 17.74
CA GLY A 341 0.74 18.93 17.62
C GLY A 341 0.49 20.32 18.20
N GLN A 342 -0.57 20.52 18.98
CA GLN A 342 -0.90 21.81 19.61
C GLN A 342 -0.36 21.86 21.04
N CYS A 343 0.31 22.95 21.39
CA CYS A 343 0.69 23.22 22.76
C CYS A 343 -0.54 23.64 23.58
N ILE A 344 -0.88 22.85 24.58
CA ILE A 344 -2.11 23.00 25.37
C ILE A 344 -1.87 23.63 26.73
N LYS A 345 -0.64 23.59 27.25
CA LYS A 345 -0.28 24.15 28.55
C LYS A 345 1.20 24.54 28.57
N GLY A 346 1.54 25.55 29.37
CA GLY A 346 2.92 26.02 29.57
C GLY A 346 3.29 27.21 28.69
N PRO A 347 4.58 27.63 28.70
CA PRO A 347 5.05 28.86 28.05
C PRO A 347 4.73 29.00 26.56
N LEU A 348 4.58 27.89 25.83
CA LEU A 348 4.30 27.89 24.39
C LEU A 348 2.82 27.64 24.04
N GLN A 349 1.90 27.73 25.02
CA GLN A 349 0.48 27.47 24.82
C GLN A 349 -0.10 28.21 23.60
N GLY A 350 -0.87 27.48 22.79
CA GLY A 350 -1.47 28.00 21.55
C GLY A 350 -0.61 27.83 20.30
N LYS A 351 0.69 27.51 20.43
CA LYS A 351 1.52 27.15 19.27
C LYS A 351 1.15 25.78 18.71
N THR A 352 1.38 25.60 17.41
CA THR A 352 1.11 24.35 16.70
C THR A 352 2.33 23.93 15.89
N LEU A 353 2.71 22.66 15.99
CA LEU A 353 3.79 22.06 15.22
C LEU A 353 3.33 21.76 13.79
N LYS A 354 4.23 21.97 12.83
CA LYS A 354 3.98 21.59 11.44
C LYS A 354 4.24 20.10 11.26
N SER A 355 3.18 19.34 10.94
CA SER A 355 3.32 17.91 10.61
C SER A 355 4.07 17.70 9.30
N LEU A 356 4.85 16.62 9.24
CA LEU A 356 5.51 16.15 8.03
C LEU A 356 4.88 14.84 7.58
N GLN A 357 4.69 14.70 6.27
CA GLN A 357 4.20 13.46 5.68
C GLN A 357 5.20 12.34 5.99
N SER A 358 4.67 11.21 6.45
CA SER A 358 5.45 10.06 6.89
C SER A 358 4.62 8.80 6.76
N TYR A 359 5.29 7.65 6.70
CA TYR A 359 4.62 6.38 6.42
C TYR A 359 5.18 5.30 7.32
N GLN A 360 4.32 4.44 7.86
CA GLN A 360 4.76 3.17 8.41
C GLN A 360 4.85 2.18 7.27
N GLU A 361 5.97 1.46 7.15
CA GLU A 361 6.18 0.46 6.10
C GLU A 361 6.99 -0.72 6.62
N PHE A 362 7.01 -1.81 5.85
CA PHE A 362 8.06 -2.81 5.96
C PHE A 362 9.39 -2.23 5.45
N TRP A 363 10.48 -2.57 6.14
CA TRP A 363 11.82 -2.10 5.79
C TRP A 363 12.23 -2.45 4.36
N HIS A 364 11.89 -3.65 3.87
CA HIS A 364 12.20 -4.07 2.50
C HIS A 364 11.53 -3.16 1.46
N SER A 365 10.27 -2.77 1.69
CA SER A 365 9.55 -1.85 0.80
C SER A 365 10.18 -0.47 0.83
N TRP A 366 10.38 0.07 2.03
CA TRP A 366 10.92 1.41 2.19
C TRP A 366 12.28 1.57 1.52
N LYS A 367 13.21 0.63 1.74
CA LYS A 367 14.57 0.69 1.17
C LYS A 367 14.58 0.50 -0.36
N THR A 368 13.63 -0.26 -0.92
CA THR A 368 13.51 -0.46 -2.38
C THR A 368 13.11 0.84 -3.08
N PHE A 369 12.13 1.56 -2.54
CA PHE A 369 11.64 2.81 -3.15
C PHE A 369 12.36 4.08 -2.66
N HIS A 370 13.25 3.94 -1.68
CA HIS A 370 14.15 4.98 -1.19
C HIS A 370 15.57 4.42 -1.04
N PRO A 371 16.27 4.06 -2.15
CA PRO A 371 17.55 3.37 -2.09
C PRO A 371 18.66 4.17 -1.37
N ALA A 372 18.55 5.50 -1.36
CA ALA A 372 19.46 6.39 -0.64
C ALA A 372 19.06 6.63 0.83
N THR A 373 18.05 5.92 1.35
CA THR A 373 17.57 6.12 2.71
C THR A 373 18.65 5.82 3.74
N THR A 374 18.81 6.73 4.69
CA THR A 374 19.61 6.47 5.90
C THR A 374 18.78 5.71 6.94
N LYS A 375 19.44 4.92 7.78
CA LYS A 375 18.85 4.45 9.03
C LYS A 375 19.12 5.48 10.12
N HIS A 376 18.12 5.77 10.94
CA HIS A 376 18.37 6.45 12.20
C HIS A 376 19.20 5.52 13.10
N ASN A 377 20.33 6.01 13.60
CA ASN A 377 21.13 5.32 14.60
C ASN A 377 21.15 6.25 15.82
N SER A 378 20.52 5.84 16.93
CA SER A 378 20.82 6.47 18.21
C SER A 378 22.30 6.24 18.54
N PRO A 379 23.04 7.23 19.04
CA PRO A 379 24.28 6.94 19.74
C PRO A 379 23.94 5.97 20.90
N ASN A 380 24.60 4.82 20.94
CA ASN A 380 24.44 3.82 22.00
C ASN A 380 24.80 4.39 23.38
#